data_AF-A0A355BML7-F1
#
_entry.id   AF-A0A355BML7-F1
#
_cell.length_a   1.000
_cell.length_b   1.000
_cell.length_c   1.000
_cell.angle_alpha   90.00
_cell.angle_beta   90.00
_cell.angle_gamma   90.00
#
_symmetry.space_group_name_H-M   'P 1'
#
loop_
_entity.id
_entity.type
_entity.pdbx_description
1 polymer ?
#
loop_
_entity_poly.entity_id
_entity_poly.type
_entity_poly.pdbx_seq_one_letter_code
_entity_poly.pdbx_strand_id
1 'polypeptide(L)'
;DQHLKGFRALGAEAVIEHGLVKVRSGRLQGNHSVYLDVLTVGATINLMLAAVLAEGTTVISNAYRGPFIVDLANFLNAMGARVLGAGTETIRVQGVSEMHGCEHAIIPDQSEAATLMVATAMTRGDVTLINTIPDHLESIIAKLQEAGVS
;
A
#
# COMPACT_ATOMS: atom_id res chain seq x y z
N ASP A 1 2.67 -0.52 -18.45
CA ASP A 1 3.28 -0.33 -17.13
C ASP A 1 2.40 0.61 -16.31
N GLN A 2 1.97 0.20 -15.12
CA GLN A 2 1.03 0.97 -14.28
C GLN A 2 1.71 2.15 -13.56
N HIS A 3 2.99 2.08 -13.25
CA HIS A 3 3.72 3.15 -12.56
C HIS A 3 3.87 4.36 -13.50
N LEU A 4 4.37 4.14 -14.72
CA LEU A 4 4.55 5.21 -15.70
C LEU A 4 3.20 5.83 -16.11
N LYS A 5 2.15 5.00 -16.25
CA LYS A 5 0.79 5.46 -16.50
C LYS A 5 0.34 6.42 -15.39
N GLY A 6 0.55 6.03 -14.13
CA GLY A 6 0.20 6.83 -12.97
C GLY A 6 0.94 8.17 -12.92
N PHE A 7 2.26 8.16 -13.10
CA PHE A 7 3.04 9.41 -13.10
C PHE A 7 2.64 10.36 -14.25
N ARG A 8 2.38 9.84 -15.45
CA ARG A 8 1.88 10.65 -16.57
C ARG A 8 0.52 11.26 -16.28
N ALA A 9 -0.37 10.51 -15.61
CA ALA A 9 -1.67 11.03 -15.19
C ALA A 9 -1.56 12.15 -14.14
N LEU A 10 -0.46 12.21 -13.39
CA LEU A 10 -0.11 13.33 -12.50
C LEU A 10 0.67 14.46 -13.20
N GLY A 11 0.76 14.44 -14.54
CA GLY A 11 1.43 15.47 -15.32
C GLY A 11 2.95 15.33 -15.39
N ALA A 12 3.51 14.15 -15.11
CA ALA A 12 4.94 13.89 -15.33
C ALA A 12 5.22 13.41 -16.76
N GLU A 13 6.33 13.86 -17.33
CA GLU A 13 6.94 13.20 -18.48
C GLU A 13 7.66 11.95 -17.97
N ALA A 14 7.29 10.77 -18.49
CA ALA A 14 7.88 9.51 -18.09
C ALA A 14 8.28 8.71 -19.32
N VAL A 15 9.57 8.40 -19.48
CA VAL A 15 10.14 7.69 -20.63
C VAL A 15 11.09 6.59 -20.17
N ILE A 16 11.28 5.58 -21.03
CA ILE A 16 12.29 4.55 -20.83
C ILE A 16 13.38 4.77 -21.87
N GLU A 17 14.59 5.08 -21.42
CA GLU A 17 15.74 5.31 -22.29
C GLU A 17 16.90 4.44 -21.82
N HIS A 18 17.47 3.62 -22.72
CA HIS A 18 18.60 2.74 -22.41
C HIS A 18 18.35 1.82 -21.20
N GLY A 19 17.09 1.36 -21.03
CA GLY A 19 16.69 0.51 -19.90
C GLY A 19 16.45 1.25 -18.58
N LEU A 20 16.61 2.58 -18.54
CA LEU A 20 16.35 3.40 -17.35
C LEU A 20 15.00 4.11 -17.45
N VAL A 21 14.24 4.06 -16.36
CA VAL A 21 13.03 4.86 -16.19
C VAL A 21 13.43 6.29 -15.82
N LYS A 22 13.09 7.25 -16.68
CA LYS A 22 13.28 8.68 -16.43
C LYS A 22 11.91 9.32 -16.25
N VAL A 23 11.69 9.95 -15.09
CA VAL A 23 10.46 10.66 -14.77
C VAL A 23 10.80 12.10 -14.40
N ARG A 24 10.14 13.07 -15.03
CA ARG A 24 10.36 14.51 -14.83
C ARG A 24 9.03 15.24 -14.73
N SER A 25 8.94 16.20 -13.83
CA SER A 25 7.82 17.13 -13.76
C SER A 25 8.29 18.43 -13.11
N GLY A 26 7.71 19.57 -13.50
CA GLY A 26 7.91 20.82 -12.77
C GLY A 26 7.11 20.80 -11.45
N ARG A 27 5.81 20.50 -11.55
CA ARG A 27 4.92 20.28 -10.42
C ARG A 27 3.89 19.23 -10.79
N LEU A 28 3.77 18.19 -9.97
CA LEU A 28 2.74 17.17 -10.15
C LEU A 28 1.35 17.78 -9.92
N GLN A 29 0.38 17.37 -10.73
CA GLN A 29 -0.98 17.84 -10.69
C GLN A 29 -1.92 16.69 -10.31
N GLY A 30 -2.57 16.83 -9.16
CA GLY A 30 -3.43 15.82 -8.59
C GLY A 30 -4.84 15.81 -9.15
N ASN A 31 -5.26 16.73 -10.03
CA ASN A 31 -6.65 17.01 -10.40
C ASN A 31 -7.39 15.93 -11.23
N HIS A 32 -6.95 14.67 -11.17
CA HIS A 32 -7.43 13.58 -12.00
C HIS A 32 -7.64 12.27 -11.22
N SER A 33 -8.48 11.40 -11.79
CA SER A 33 -8.60 10.00 -11.36
C SER A 33 -7.66 9.13 -12.18
N VAL A 34 -6.89 8.28 -11.50
CA VAL A 34 -6.00 7.28 -12.08
C VAL A 34 -6.62 5.92 -11.86
N TYR A 35 -7.08 5.28 -12.93
CA TYR A 35 -7.53 3.89 -12.90
C TYR A 35 -6.36 2.95 -13.17
N LEU A 36 -6.04 2.05 -12.24
CA LEU A 36 -5.04 1.01 -12.44
C LEU A 36 -5.64 -0.17 -13.20
N ASP A 37 -5.11 -0.53 -14.37
CA ASP A 37 -5.72 -1.59 -15.19
C ASP A 37 -5.51 -2.99 -14.60
N VAL A 38 -4.51 -3.12 -13.73
CA VAL A 38 -4.17 -4.35 -13.02
C VAL A 38 -3.88 -3.97 -11.57
N LEU A 39 -4.35 -4.80 -10.63
CA LEU A 39 -4.01 -4.66 -9.22
C LEU A 39 -2.49 -4.77 -9.04
N THR A 40 -1.89 -3.74 -8.45
CA THR A 40 -0.45 -3.67 -8.23
C THR A 40 -0.14 -2.99 -6.91
N VAL A 41 0.66 -3.67 -6.09
CA VAL A 41 1.17 -3.11 -4.83
C VAL A 41 2.04 -1.89 -5.13
N GLY A 42 3.04 -2.07 -6.00
CA GLY A 42 4.05 -1.05 -6.26
C GLY A 42 3.49 0.23 -6.90
N ALA A 43 2.58 0.13 -7.87
CA ALA A 43 2.05 1.35 -8.48
C ALA A 43 1.08 2.08 -7.56
N THR A 44 0.33 1.35 -6.72
CA THR A 44 -0.50 1.96 -5.66
C THR A 44 0.38 2.77 -4.71
N ILE A 45 1.47 2.18 -4.19
CA ILE A 45 2.43 2.85 -3.31
C ILE A 45 3.04 4.08 -3.98
N ASN A 46 3.59 3.93 -5.18
CA ASN A 46 4.25 5.04 -5.87
C ASN A 46 3.30 6.20 -6.18
N LEU A 47 2.05 5.91 -6.53
CA LEU A 47 1.05 6.93 -6.77
C LEU A 47 0.66 7.65 -5.48
N MET A 48 0.50 6.93 -4.37
CA MET A 48 0.24 7.56 -3.06
C MET A 48 1.40 8.51 -2.71
N LEU A 49 2.65 8.02 -2.79
CA LEU A 49 3.85 8.81 -2.50
C LEU A 49 4.00 10.04 -3.41
N ALA A 50 3.65 9.93 -4.69
CA ALA A 50 3.70 11.06 -5.61
C ALA A 50 2.56 12.07 -5.36
N ALA A 51 1.37 11.58 -4.99
CA ALA A 51 0.18 12.40 -4.84
C ALA A 51 0.17 13.24 -3.55
N VAL A 52 0.86 12.83 -2.48
CA VAL A 52 0.83 13.58 -1.20
C VAL A 52 1.38 14.99 -1.28
N LEU A 53 2.26 15.30 -2.25
CA LEU A 53 2.77 16.65 -2.52
C LEU A 53 2.32 17.22 -3.88
N ALA A 54 1.44 16.52 -4.59
CA ALA A 54 0.89 17.00 -5.86
C ALA A 54 -0.12 18.13 -5.63
N GLU A 55 -0.29 19.04 -6.57
CA GLU A 55 -1.28 20.11 -6.46
C GLU A 55 -2.69 19.59 -6.77
N GLY A 56 -3.58 19.56 -5.79
CA GLY A 56 -4.98 19.14 -5.98
C GLY A 56 -5.33 17.84 -5.28
N THR A 57 -6.27 17.08 -5.83
CA THR A 57 -6.77 15.82 -5.22
C THR A 57 -6.78 14.67 -6.20
N THR A 58 -5.89 13.70 -5.98
CA THR A 58 -5.77 12.48 -6.79
C THR A 58 -6.72 11.42 -6.28
N VAL A 59 -7.39 10.73 -7.20
CA VAL A 59 -8.18 9.53 -6.91
C VAL A 59 -7.51 8.34 -7.59
N ILE A 60 -7.06 7.36 -6.81
CA ILE A 60 -6.48 6.11 -7.31
C ILE A 60 -7.59 5.06 -7.25
N SER A 61 -8.03 4.58 -8.41
CA SER A 61 -9.09 3.58 -8.55
C SER A 61 -8.50 2.20 -8.89
N ASN A 62 -9.14 1.13 -8.43
CA ASN A 62 -8.62 -0.24 -8.49
C ASN A 62 -7.26 -0.37 -7.77
N ALA A 63 -7.16 0.29 -6.60
CA ALA A 63 -5.98 0.24 -5.75
C ALA A 63 -5.82 -1.13 -5.07
N TYR A 64 -4.58 -1.53 -4.79
CA TYR A 64 -4.33 -2.70 -3.97
C TYR A 64 -4.82 -2.47 -2.53
N ARG A 65 -5.46 -3.48 -1.93
CA ARG A 65 -6.21 -3.37 -0.67
C ARG A 65 -5.49 -3.98 0.55
N GLY A 66 -4.24 -4.41 0.38
CA GLY A 66 -3.53 -5.11 1.45
C GLY A 66 -3.18 -4.21 2.63
N PRO A 67 -2.89 -4.81 3.79
CA PRO A 67 -2.65 -4.07 5.03
C PRO A 67 -1.46 -3.13 4.95
N PHE A 68 -0.43 -3.46 4.16
CA PHE A 68 0.73 -2.58 3.92
C PHE A 68 0.36 -1.26 3.23
N ILE A 69 -0.73 -1.22 2.46
CA ILE A 69 -1.24 0.02 1.86
C ILE A 69 -1.94 0.89 2.90
N VAL A 70 -2.67 0.26 3.83
CA VAL A 70 -3.27 0.95 4.99
C VAL A 70 -2.18 1.50 5.89
N ASP A 71 -1.13 0.72 6.15
CA ASP A 71 0.01 1.14 6.95
C ASP A 71 0.75 2.35 6.34
N LEU A 72 1.02 2.30 5.02
CA LEU A 72 1.58 3.44 4.31
C LEU A 72 0.69 4.69 4.40
N ALA A 73 -0.63 4.53 4.25
CA ALA A 73 -1.55 5.66 4.38
C ALA A 73 -1.52 6.26 5.79
N ASN A 74 -1.48 5.42 6.83
CA ASN A 74 -1.38 5.85 8.22
C ASN A 74 -0.06 6.58 8.46
N PHE A 75 1.05 6.05 7.97
CA PHE A 75 2.37 6.70 8.04
C PHE A 75 2.35 8.07 7.36
N LEU A 76 1.86 8.15 6.11
CA LEU A 76 1.78 9.41 5.37
C LEU A 76 0.88 10.43 6.09
N ASN A 77 -0.26 10.00 6.64
CA ASN A 77 -1.14 10.87 7.41
C ASN A 77 -0.47 11.34 8.72
N ALA A 78 0.31 10.49 9.39
CA ALA A 78 1.10 10.87 10.56
C ALA A 78 2.20 11.89 10.22
N MET A 79 2.64 11.96 8.96
CA MET A 79 3.53 12.99 8.42
C MET A 79 2.81 14.26 7.93
N GLY A 80 1.49 14.34 8.08
CA GLY A 80 0.67 15.49 7.69
C GLY A 80 0.01 15.40 6.31
N ALA A 81 0.10 14.26 5.62
CA ALA A 81 -0.64 14.04 4.38
C ALA A 81 -2.16 13.88 4.64
N ARG A 82 -2.94 13.84 3.55
CA ARG A 82 -4.39 13.63 3.58
C ARG A 82 -4.79 12.48 2.65
N VAL A 83 -4.63 11.26 3.15
CA VAL A 83 -4.90 10.01 2.46
C VAL A 83 -6.12 9.34 3.09
N LEU A 84 -7.15 9.05 2.27
CA LEU A 84 -8.39 8.42 2.68
C LEU A 84 -8.70 7.20 1.79
N GLY A 85 -9.40 6.21 2.35
CA GLY A 85 -9.89 5.05 1.59
C GLY A 85 -8.87 3.92 1.37
N ALA A 86 -7.69 3.98 1.99
CA ALA A 86 -6.76 2.85 2.01
C ALA A 86 -7.43 1.62 2.64
N GLY A 87 -7.20 0.44 2.06
CA GLY A 87 -7.93 -0.79 2.39
C GLY A 87 -9.20 -0.99 1.54
N THR A 88 -9.62 0.02 0.77
CA THR A 88 -10.70 -0.08 -0.22
C THR A 88 -10.16 -0.03 -1.65
N GLU A 89 -11.02 -0.24 -2.65
CA GLU A 89 -10.62 -0.16 -4.07
C GLU A 89 -10.31 1.27 -4.53
N THR A 90 -10.68 2.28 -3.75
CA THR A 90 -10.49 3.70 -4.11
C THR A 90 -9.76 4.44 -3.01
N ILE A 91 -8.58 4.97 -3.33
CA ILE A 91 -7.78 5.81 -2.44
C ILE A 91 -7.85 7.24 -2.93
N ARG A 92 -8.19 8.18 -2.05
CA ARG A 92 -8.18 9.61 -2.34
C ARG A 92 -7.04 10.27 -1.58
N VAL A 93 -6.20 11.00 -2.31
CA VAL A 93 -5.07 11.74 -1.76
C VAL A 93 -5.25 13.21 -2.08
N GLN A 94 -5.48 14.03 -1.06
CA GLN A 94 -5.42 15.48 -1.20
C GLN A 94 -3.97 15.91 -0.92
N GLY A 95 -3.32 16.49 -1.93
CA GLY A 95 -1.94 16.92 -1.78
C GLY A 95 -1.79 18.12 -0.85
N VAL A 96 -0.68 18.14 -0.12
CA VAL A 96 -0.31 19.17 0.85
C VAL A 96 0.97 19.89 0.41
N SER A 97 1.23 21.07 0.97
CA SER A 97 2.42 21.86 0.61
C SER A 97 3.72 21.31 1.20
N GLU A 98 3.62 20.68 2.37
CA GLU A 98 4.76 20.15 3.12
C GLU A 98 4.31 18.97 3.99
N MET A 99 5.29 18.16 4.38
CA MET A 99 5.15 17.09 5.37
C MET A 99 6.15 17.30 6.50
N HIS A 100 5.94 16.64 7.61
CA HIS A 100 6.86 16.67 8.76
C HIS A 100 7.35 15.26 9.11
N GLY A 101 8.40 15.20 9.93
CA GLY A 101 8.87 13.93 10.51
C GLY A 101 7.82 13.36 11.48
N CYS A 102 7.80 12.03 11.62
CA CYS A 102 7.00 11.34 12.62
C CYS A 102 7.71 10.06 13.08
N GLU A 103 7.24 9.51 14.19
CA GLU A 103 7.53 8.13 14.60
C GLU A 103 6.35 7.26 14.17
N HIS A 104 6.62 6.11 13.57
CA HIS A 104 5.61 5.18 13.09
C HIS A 104 6.04 3.74 13.34
N ALA A 105 5.16 2.97 13.97
CA ALA A 105 5.39 1.54 14.17
C ALA A 105 4.92 0.78 12.93
N ILE A 106 5.84 0.04 12.30
CA ILE A 106 5.55 -0.77 11.12
C ILE A 106 4.62 -1.91 11.53
N ILE A 107 3.60 -2.20 10.70
CA ILE A 107 2.72 -3.35 10.93
C ILE A 107 3.49 -4.67 10.98
N PRO A 108 3.01 -5.66 11.76
CA PRO A 108 3.62 -7.00 11.78
C PRO A 108 3.62 -7.70 10.42
N ASP A 109 4.61 -8.56 10.19
CA ASP A 109 4.70 -9.36 8.98
C ASP A 109 3.70 -10.54 9.02
N GLN A 110 2.60 -10.40 8.28
CA GLN A 110 1.59 -11.44 8.17
C GLN A 110 2.09 -12.72 7.49
N SER A 111 3.07 -12.63 6.60
CA SER A 111 3.60 -13.79 5.85
C SER A 111 4.49 -14.64 6.75
N GLU A 112 5.30 -13.98 7.58
CA GLU A 112 6.09 -14.65 8.62
C GLU A 112 5.18 -15.33 9.65
N ALA A 113 4.19 -14.61 10.18
CA ALA A 113 3.22 -15.15 11.11
C ALA A 113 2.49 -16.38 10.52
N ALA A 114 1.97 -16.27 9.30
CA ALA A 114 1.30 -17.39 8.62
C ALA A 114 2.23 -18.59 8.43
N THR A 115 3.50 -18.36 8.10
CA THR A 115 4.50 -19.43 7.94
C THR A 115 4.72 -20.17 9.25
N LEU A 116 4.86 -19.45 10.36
CA LEU A 116 5.02 -20.05 11.70
C LEU A 116 3.76 -20.81 12.14
N MET A 117 2.56 -20.30 11.84
CA MET A 117 1.30 -21.00 12.11
C MET A 117 1.26 -22.36 11.39
N VAL A 118 1.56 -22.37 10.09
CA VAL A 118 1.55 -23.59 9.28
C VAL A 118 2.64 -24.57 9.75
N ALA A 119 3.85 -24.09 10.01
CA ALA A 119 4.94 -24.93 10.52
C ALA A 119 4.60 -25.59 11.86
N THR A 120 3.98 -24.83 12.77
CA THR A 120 3.54 -25.35 14.07
C THR A 120 2.44 -26.41 13.89
N ALA A 121 1.44 -26.13 13.06
CA ALA A 121 0.38 -27.08 12.76
C ALA A 121 0.92 -28.41 12.18
N MET A 122 1.85 -28.32 11.22
CA MET A 122 2.47 -29.50 10.60
C MET A 122 3.27 -30.35 11.59
N THR A 123 3.90 -29.72 12.58
CA THR A 123 4.70 -30.40 13.60
C THR A 123 3.88 -30.80 14.83
N ARG A 124 2.58 -30.49 14.86
CA ARG A 124 1.69 -30.68 16.03
C ARG A 124 2.25 -30.02 17.29
N GLY A 125 2.90 -28.86 17.11
CA GLY A 125 3.41 -28.04 18.20
C GLY A 125 2.35 -27.16 18.83
N ASP A 126 2.75 -26.40 19.84
CA ASP A 126 1.95 -25.37 20.52
C ASP A 126 2.81 -24.11 20.63
N VAL A 127 2.39 -23.04 19.96
CA VAL A 127 3.09 -21.75 19.96
C VAL A 127 2.10 -20.61 20.14
N THR A 128 2.52 -19.58 20.86
CA THR A 128 1.82 -18.29 20.90
C THR A 128 2.58 -17.29 20.04
N LEU A 129 1.95 -16.80 18.97
CA LEU A 129 2.49 -15.72 18.17
C LEU A 129 2.18 -14.38 18.85
N ILE A 130 3.23 -13.62 19.15
CA ILE A 130 3.13 -12.29 19.74
C ILE A 130 3.23 -11.21 18.67
N ASN A 131 2.66 -10.02 18.94
CA ASN A 131 2.68 -8.88 18.03
C ASN A 131 2.13 -9.21 16.63
N THR A 132 0.92 -9.79 16.57
CA THR A 132 0.20 -10.08 15.33
C THR A 132 -1.11 -9.30 15.28
N ILE A 133 -1.67 -9.15 14.07
CA ILE A 133 -2.99 -8.56 13.86
C ILE A 133 -3.88 -9.68 13.27
N PRO A 134 -4.78 -10.30 14.06
CA PRO A 134 -5.60 -11.42 13.62
C PRO A 134 -6.39 -11.16 12.34
N ASP A 135 -6.91 -9.95 12.14
CA ASP A 135 -7.65 -9.56 10.94
C ASP A 135 -6.81 -9.69 9.66
N HIS A 136 -5.49 -9.51 9.73
CA HIS A 136 -4.59 -9.71 8.59
C HIS A 136 -4.34 -11.20 8.29
N LEU A 137 -4.67 -12.09 9.23
CA LEU A 137 -4.45 -13.53 9.17
C LEU A 137 -5.76 -14.33 9.02
N GLU A 138 -6.90 -13.67 8.88
CA GLU A 138 -8.24 -14.29 8.86
C GLU A 138 -8.30 -15.49 7.89
N SER A 139 -7.77 -15.32 6.68
CA SER A 139 -7.79 -16.37 5.65
C SER A 139 -7.01 -17.63 6.04
N ILE A 140 -5.83 -17.48 6.64
CA ILE A 140 -5.00 -18.62 7.04
C ILE A 140 -5.53 -19.27 8.32
N ILE A 141 -6.02 -18.46 9.27
CA ILE A 141 -6.69 -18.95 10.49
C ILE A 141 -7.86 -19.85 10.10
N ALA A 142 -8.74 -19.38 9.21
CA ALA A 142 -9.89 -20.15 8.75
C ALA A 142 -9.48 -21.50 8.14
N LYS A 143 -8.41 -21.52 7.32
CA LYS A 143 -7.94 -22.76 6.68
C LYS A 143 -7.26 -23.72 7.65
N LEU A 144 -6.57 -23.22 8.66
CA LEU A 144 -5.98 -24.05 9.71
C LEU A 144 -7.07 -24.64 10.62
N GLN A 145 -8.12 -23.87 10.93
CA GLN A 145 -9.29 -24.35 11.67
C GLN A 145 -10.05 -25.45 10.89
N GLU A 146 -10.25 -25.29 9.59
CA GLU A 146 -10.78 -26.35 8.71
C GLU A 146 -9.92 -27.63 8.74
N ALA A 147 -8.61 -27.49 8.96
CA ALA A 147 -7.67 -28.60 9.12
C ALA A 147 -7.61 -29.17 10.55
N GLY A 148 -8.42 -28.66 11.48
CA GLY A 148 -8.51 -29.13 12.86
C GLY A 148 -7.47 -28.54 13.82
N VAL A 149 -6.81 -27.44 13.44
CA VAL A 149 -5.89 -26.67 14.30
C VAL A 149 -6.68 -25.65 15.11
N SER A 150 -6.31 -25.47 16.38
CA SER A 150 -6.93 -24.51 17.33
C SER A 150 -5.94 -23.52 17.88
#